data_AF-A0A554JDB8-F1
#
_entry.id   AF-A0A554JDB8-F1
#
_cell.length_a   1.000
_cell.length_b   1.000
_cell.length_c   1.000
_cell.angle_alpha   90.00
_cell.angle_beta   90.00
_cell.angle_gamma   90.00
#
_symmetry.space_group_name_H-M   'P 1'
#
loop_
_entity.id
_entity.type
_entity.pdbx_description
1 polymer ?
#
loop_
_entity_poly.entity_id
_entity_poly.type
_entity_poly.pdbx_seq_one_letter_code
_entity_poly.pdbx_strand_id
1 'polypeptide(L)'
;LVHDMAETRVSDHSYVQKVYVQADEHSAANDLFAGTSFEDLNTDTLKEYEDRQCIEAKIVKDADNLDVDLEMRELEQKGSKLPSKWMGNRALVRNEKLYTESAKKLWDSLNEVDVDSWHMETNKWNRIPDAGK
;
A
#
# COMPACT_ATOMS: atom_id res chain seq x y z
N LEU A 1 0.36 8.28 4.33
CA LEU A 1 1.70 8.73 4.80
C LEU A 1 1.92 8.34 6.25
N VAL A 2 1.06 8.79 7.18
CA VAL A 2 1.29 8.53 8.61
C VAL A 2 0.68 7.23 9.12
N HIS A 3 -0.10 6.53 8.28
CA HIS A 3 -1.01 5.48 8.70
C HIS A 3 -0.33 4.24 9.31
N ASP A 4 0.94 4.00 8.98
CA ASP A 4 1.79 2.93 9.56
C ASP A 4 2.92 3.49 10.45
N MET A 5 2.89 4.77 10.83
CA MET A 5 4.00 5.37 11.62
C MET A 5 4.23 4.66 12.96
N ALA A 6 3.18 4.10 13.56
CA ALA A 6 3.27 3.31 14.78
C ALA A 6 4.19 2.08 14.63
N GLU A 7 4.30 1.52 13.42
CA GLU A 7 5.15 0.36 13.10
C GLU A 7 6.65 0.64 13.33
N THR A 8 7.06 1.91 13.41
CA THR A 8 8.42 2.28 13.85
C THR A 8 8.77 1.69 15.23
N ARG A 9 7.76 1.50 16.09
CA ARG A 9 7.93 0.97 17.46
C ARG A 9 7.43 -0.45 17.62
N VAL A 10 6.44 -0.86 16.84
CA VAL A 10 5.81 -2.19 16.96
C VAL A 10 6.16 -3.15 15.83
N SER A 11 6.96 -2.74 14.84
CA SER A 11 7.25 -3.44 13.59
C SER A 11 6.03 -3.60 12.68
N ASP A 12 6.29 -3.72 11.37
CA ASP A 12 5.32 -4.30 10.44
C ASP A 12 5.19 -5.80 10.77
N HIS A 13 3.96 -6.24 11.03
CA HIS A 13 3.65 -7.62 11.32
C HIS A 13 3.14 -8.33 10.05
N SER A 14 3.95 -9.25 9.55
CA SER A 14 3.55 -10.22 8.53
C SER A 14 2.36 -11.06 8.99
N TYR A 15 1.69 -11.72 8.03
CA TYR A 15 0.60 -12.64 8.34
C TYR A 15 1.00 -13.77 9.30
N VAL A 16 2.27 -14.15 9.34
CA VAL A 16 2.78 -15.16 10.29
C VAL A 16 2.88 -14.56 11.69
N GLN A 17 3.40 -13.34 11.83
CA GLN A 17 3.52 -12.68 13.13
C GLN A 17 2.16 -12.34 13.74
N LYS A 18 1.18 -11.95 12.92
CA LYS A 18 -0.20 -11.65 13.36
C LYS A 18 -0.93 -12.83 14.02
N VAL A 19 -0.40 -14.06 13.92
CA VAL A 19 -0.91 -15.23 14.66
C VAL A 19 -0.53 -15.20 16.15
N TYR A 20 0.61 -14.60 16.48
CA TYR A 20 1.24 -14.69 17.80
C TYR A 20 1.38 -13.33 18.50
N VAL A 21 1.31 -12.24 17.76
CA VAL A 21 1.57 -10.89 18.25
C VAL A 21 0.37 -10.00 17.99
N GLN A 22 -0.07 -9.31 19.04
CA GLN A 22 -1.01 -8.20 18.94
C GLN A 22 -0.23 -6.90 19.19
N ALA A 23 -0.13 -6.06 18.17
CA ALA A 23 0.48 -4.75 18.31
C ALA A 23 -0.44 -3.79 19.07
N ASP A 24 0.16 -2.94 19.92
CA ASP A 24 -0.50 -1.78 20.52
C ASP A 24 -0.08 -0.51 19.77
N GLU A 25 -0.61 -0.38 18.54
CA GLU A 25 -0.29 0.73 17.63
C GLU A 25 -0.75 2.08 18.18
N HIS A 26 -1.87 2.11 18.90
CA HIS A 26 -2.39 3.34 19.50
C HIS A 26 -1.47 3.88 20.60
N SER A 27 -1.01 3.03 21.53
CA SER A 27 -0.04 3.47 22.54
C SER A 27 1.30 3.83 21.90
N ALA A 28 1.74 3.07 20.91
CA ALA A 28 2.97 3.36 20.16
C ALA A 28 2.91 4.72 19.46
N ALA A 29 1.80 5.05 18.80
CA ALA A 29 1.58 6.32 18.14
C ALA A 29 1.47 7.49 19.13
N ASN A 30 0.78 7.31 20.27
CA ASN A 30 0.75 8.31 21.34
C ASN A 30 2.16 8.67 21.79
N ASP A 31 2.97 7.66 22.14
CA ASP A 31 4.32 7.91 22.61
C ASP A 31 5.24 8.43 21.48
N LEU A 32 4.94 8.14 20.21
CA LEU A 32 5.68 8.61 19.04
C LEU A 32 5.51 10.11 18.82
N PHE A 33 4.30 10.63 19.03
CA PHE A 33 3.99 12.04 18.78
C PHE A 33 4.03 12.91 20.05
N ALA A 34 4.07 12.32 21.24
CA ALA A 34 4.15 13.04 22.51
C ALA A 34 5.28 14.08 22.53
N GLY A 35 4.94 15.31 22.92
CA GLY A 35 5.83 16.46 23.00
C GLY A 35 6.17 17.11 21.66
N THR A 36 5.54 16.72 20.56
CA THR A 36 5.78 17.27 19.22
C THR A 36 4.62 18.14 18.74
N SER A 37 4.79 18.88 17.64
CA SER A 37 3.69 19.60 16.99
C SER A 37 2.68 18.69 16.28
N PHE A 38 2.80 17.37 16.42
CA PHE A 38 2.00 16.36 15.72
C PHE A 38 1.17 15.48 16.67
N GLU A 39 1.01 15.88 17.94
CA GLU A 39 0.25 15.12 18.93
C GLU A 39 -1.17 14.75 18.44
N ASP A 40 -1.84 15.68 17.76
CA ASP A 40 -3.21 15.51 17.25
C ASP A 40 -3.29 14.47 16.10
N LEU A 41 -2.16 14.09 15.48
CA LEU A 41 -2.17 13.06 14.44
C LEU A 41 -2.67 11.72 14.97
N ASN A 42 -2.38 11.38 16.23
CA ASN A 42 -2.85 10.12 16.78
C ASN A 42 -4.36 10.15 17.06
N THR A 43 -4.83 11.18 17.77
CA THR A 43 -6.21 11.25 18.24
C THR A 43 -7.21 11.49 17.12
N ASP A 44 -6.82 12.26 16.12
CA ASP A 44 -7.74 12.72 15.08
C ASP A 44 -7.53 11.93 13.79
N THR A 45 -6.29 11.93 13.27
CA THR A 45 -6.01 11.39 11.93
C THR A 45 -5.88 9.86 11.92
N LEU A 46 -5.07 9.28 12.82
CA LEU A 46 -4.85 7.84 12.86
C LEU A 46 -6.09 7.10 13.33
N LYS A 47 -6.79 7.64 14.33
CA LYS A 47 -8.07 7.08 14.75
C LYS A 47 -9.12 7.09 13.64
N GLU A 48 -9.27 8.21 12.93
CA GLU A 48 -10.19 8.30 11.79
C GLU A 48 -9.81 7.33 10.68
N TYR A 49 -8.50 7.18 10.42
CA TYR A 49 -7.98 6.17 9.52
C TYR A 49 -8.43 4.78 9.99
N GLU A 50 -8.01 4.32 11.17
CA GLU A 50 -8.29 2.98 11.73
C GLU A 50 -9.78 2.62 11.65
N ASP A 51 -10.66 3.54 12.05
CA ASP A 51 -12.12 3.37 12.05
C ASP A 51 -12.75 3.49 10.65
N ARG A 52 -11.96 3.92 9.65
CA ARG A 52 -12.37 4.13 8.25
C ARG A 52 -13.58 5.05 8.13
N GLN A 53 -13.61 6.13 8.90
CA GLN A 53 -14.82 6.96 9.02
C GLN A 53 -15.03 7.88 7.80
N CYS A 54 -13.97 8.52 7.31
CA CYS A 54 -14.05 9.45 6.18
C CYS A 54 -13.70 8.78 4.84
N ILE A 55 -13.87 9.53 3.74
CA ILE A 55 -13.51 9.04 2.40
C ILE A 55 -11.98 9.00 2.22
N GLU A 56 -11.26 9.94 2.81
CA GLU A 56 -9.81 10.02 2.79
C GLU A 56 -9.18 8.77 3.44
N ALA A 57 -9.67 8.36 4.61
CA ALA A 57 -9.24 7.14 5.31
C ALA A 57 -9.43 5.88 4.46
N LYS A 58 -10.55 5.80 3.75
CA LYS A 58 -10.86 4.69 2.83
C LYS A 58 -9.94 4.69 1.61
N ILE A 59 -9.68 5.87 1.03
CA ILE A 59 -8.73 6.02 -0.08
C ILE A 59 -7.32 5.63 0.35
N VAL A 60 -6.88 6.02 1.56
CA VAL A 60 -5.57 5.60 2.09
C VAL A 60 -5.52 4.09 2.24
N LYS A 61 -6.58 3.44 2.75
CA LYS A 61 -6.60 1.98 2.86
C LYS A 61 -6.68 1.27 1.51
N ASP A 62 -7.36 1.86 0.53
CA ASP A 62 -7.34 1.36 -0.84
C ASP A 62 -5.93 1.43 -1.42
N ALA A 63 -5.26 2.57 -1.28
CA ALA A 63 -3.89 2.77 -1.75
C ALA A 63 -2.90 1.79 -1.10
N ASP A 64 -3.00 1.60 0.21
CA ASP A 64 -2.20 0.62 0.97
C ASP A 64 -2.37 -0.81 0.43
N ASN A 65 -3.60 -1.24 0.16
CA ASN A 65 -3.82 -2.55 -0.44
C ASN A 65 -3.29 -2.63 -1.87
N LEU A 66 -3.53 -1.60 -2.69
CA LEU A 66 -3.12 -1.56 -4.10
C LEU A 66 -1.60 -1.51 -4.28
N ASP A 67 -0.87 -0.94 -3.33
CA ASP A 67 0.59 -0.95 -3.33
C ASP A 67 1.14 -2.37 -3.27
N VAL A 68 0.54 -3.22 -2.42
CA VAL A 68 0.85 -4.66 -2.37
C VAL A 68 0.53 -5.35 -3.71
N ASP A 69 -0.56 -4.98 -4.38
CA ASP A 69 -0.91 -5.55 -5.68
C ASP A 69 0.09 -5.14 -6.77
N LEU A 70 0.55 -3.88 -6.76
CA LEU A 70 1.62 -3.39 -7.65
C LEU A 70 2.92 -4.17 -7.43
N GLU A 71 3.37 -4.31 -6.18
CA GLU A 71 4.57 -5.08 -5.84
C GLU A 71 4.45 -6.54 -6.31
N MET A 72 3.26 -7.15 -6.17
CA MET A 72 3.01 -8.49 -6.69
C MET A 72 3.17 -8.56 -8.22
N ARG A 73 2.74 -7.55 -8.98
CA ARG A 73 2.96 -7.51 -10.43
C ARG A 73 4.46 -7.39 -10.75
N GLU A 74 5.19 -6.53 -10.05
CA GLU A 74 6.64 -6.37 -10.26
C GLU A 74 7.42 -7.65 -9.92
N LEU A 75 7.03 -8.35 -8.85
CA LEU A 75 7.61 -9.64 -8.48
C LEU A 75 7.34 -10.69 -9.56
N GLU A 76 6.15 -10.70 -10.17
CA GLU A 76 5.83 -11.59 -11.29
C GLU A 76 6.74 -11.33 -12.49
N GLN A 77 6.96 -10.06 -12.85
CA GLN A 77 7.88 -9.68 -13.94
C GLN A 77 9.32 -10.14 -13.67
N LYS A 78 9.75 -10.14 -12.39
CA LYS A 78 11.04 -10.69 -11.95
C LYS A 78 11.08 -12.23 -11.91
N GLY A 79 10.00 -12.90 -12.32
CA GLY A 79 9.90 -14.37 -12.40
C GLY A 79 9.43 -15.06 -11.11
N SER A 80 8.94 -14.30 -10.13
CA SER A 80 8.40 -14.87 -8.90
C SER A 80 7.09 -15.62 -9.16
N LYS A 81 6.93 -16.79 -8.54
CA LYS A 81 5.67 -17.57 -8.52
C LYS A 81 4.81 -17.25 -7.30
N LEU A 82 5.23 -16.31 -6.45
CA LEU A 82 4.46 -15.91 -5.28
C LEU A 82 3.12 -15.25 -5.66
N PRO A 83 3.07 -14.31 -6.63
CA PRO A 83 1.82 -13.64 -7.01
C PRO A 83 0.73 -14.61 -7.43
N SER A 84 1.07 -15.61 -8.25
CA SER A 84 0.10 -16.62 -8.70
C SER A 84 -0.50 -17.45 -7.56
N LYS A 85 0.28 -17.71 -6.49
CA LYS A 85 -0.20 -18.43 -5.30
C LYS A 85 -1.14 -17.57 -4.45
N TRP A 86 -0.96 -16.26 -4.49
CA TRP A 86 -1.69 -15.29 -3.66
C TRP A 86 -2.88 -14.67 -4.38
N MET A 87 -3.06 -14.92 -5.68
CA MET A 87 -4.11 -14.30 -6.51
C MET A 87 -5.51 -14.47 -5.90
N GLY A 88 -5.82 -15.63 -5.31
CA GLY A 88 -7.09 -15.84 -4.62
C GLY A 88 -7.29 -14.88 -3.43
N ASN A 89 -6.28 -14.71 -2.59
CA ASN A 89 -6.32 -13.77 -1.47
C ASN A 89 -6.42 -12.32 -1.95
N ARG A 90 -5.70 -11.97 -3.02
CA ARG A 90 -5.74 -10.61 -3.59
C ARG A 90 -7.10 -10.30 -4.23
N ALA A 91 -7.73 -11.27 -4.89
CA ALA A 91 -9.09 -11.13 -5.39
C ALA A 91 -10.12 -10.91 -4.27
N LEU A 92 -9.94 -11.55 -3.10
CA LEU A 92 -10.77 -11.27 -1.92
C LEU A 92 -10.56 -9.83 -1.42
N VAL A 93 -9.32 -9.34 -1.38
CA VAL A 93 -9.02 -7.93 -1.05
C VAL A 93 -9.73 -6.99 -2.01
N ARG A 94 -9.63 -7.21 -3.32
CA ARG A 94 -10.33 -6.43 -4.35
C ARG A 94 -11.85 -6.40 -4.13
N ASN A 95 -12.45 -7.54 -3.80
CA ASN A 95 -13.91 -7.66 -3.70
C ASN A 95 -14.49 -7.16 -2.37
N GLU A 96 -13.75 -7.32 -1.27
CA GLU A 96 -14.28 -7.12 0.08
C GLU A 96 -13.61 -5.99 0.86
N LYS A 97 -12.40 -5.57 0.46
CA LYS A 97 -11.58 -4.64 1.24
C LYS A 97 -11.28 -3.33 0.52
N LEU A 98 -11.42 -3.27 -0.80
CA LEU A 98 -11.37 -2.01 -1.54
C LEU A 98 -12.72 -1.28 -1.43
N TYR A 99 -12.65 -0.03 -1.00
CA TYR A 99 -13.80 0.83 -0.74
C TYR A 99 -14.28 1.56 -2.00
N THR A 100 -13.36 2.09 -2.80
CA THR A 100 -13.70 2.97 -3.93
C THR A 100 -13.77 2.21 -5.25
N GLU A 101 -14.68 2.66 -6.13
CA GLU A 101 -14.77 2.12 -7.49
C GLU A 101 -13.52 2.44 -8.32
N SER A 102 -12.85 3.56 -8.05
CA SER A 102 -11.55 3.87 -8.64
C SER A 102 -10.48 2.85 -8.27
N ALA A 103 -10.43 2.42 -7.01
CA ALA A 103 -9.45 1.42 -6.57
C ALA A 103 -9.70 0.06 -7.22
N LYS A 104 -10.96 -0.37 -7.31
CA LYS A 104 -11.32 -1.63 -7.99
C LYS A 104 -10.95 -1.61 -9.48
N LYS A 105 -11.24 -0.50 -10.17
CA LYS A 105 -10.85 -0.32 -11.58
C LYS A 105 -9.33 -0.35 -11.76
N LEU A 106 -8.58 0.29 -10.86
CA LEU A 106 -7.13 0.24 -10.91
C LEU A 106 -6.61 -1.19 -10.72
N TRP A 107 -7.13 -1.92 -9.73
CA TRP A 107 -6.80 -3.34 -9.54
C TRP A 107 -7.08 -4.18 -10.78
N ASP A 108 -8.23 -4.00 -11.42
CA ASP A 108 -8.59 -4.73 -12.64
C ASP A 108 -7.59 -4.42 -13.76
N SER A 109 -7.25 -3.14 -13.97
CA SER A 109 -6.27 -2.72 -14.98
C SER A 109 -4.87 -3.26 -14.71
N LEU A 110 -4.43 -3.38 -13.46
CA LEU A 110 -3.11 -3.91 -13.11
C LEU A 110 -2.88 -5.36 -13.57
N ASN A 111 -3.96 -6.13 -13.73
CA ASN A 111 -3.89 -7.51 -14.20
C ASN A 111 -3.78 -7.62 -15.73
N GLU A 112 -3.99 -6.52 -16.45
CA GLU A 112 -4.00 -6.49 -17.92
C GLU A 112 -2.77 -5.78 -18.52
N VAL A 113 -1.99 -5.10 -17.69
CA VAL A 113 -0.85 -4.28 -18.12
C VAL A 113 0.49 -4.92 -17.77
N ASP A 114 1.49 -4.62 -18.61
CA ASP A 114 2.89 -4.79 -18.25
C ASP A 114 3.33 -3.60 -17.40
N VAL A 115 3.51 -3.83 -16.09
CA VAL A 115 3.90 -2.80 -15.13
C VAL A 115 5.30 -2.24 -15.36
N ASP A 116 6.17 -2.92 -16.11
CA ASP A 116 7.53 -2.45 -16.41
C ASP A 116 7.62 -1.67 -17.74
N SER A 117 6.55 -1.70 -18.54
CA SER A 117 6.51 -1.10 -19.89
C SER A 117 6.91 0.38 -19.90
N TRP A 118 6.60 1.12 -18.84
CA TRP A 118 6.93 2.55 -18.74
C TRP A 118 8.43 2.81 -18.86
N HIS A 119 9.29 1.92 -18.34
CA HIS A 119 10.75 2.06 -18.48
C HIS A 119 11.19 2.13 -19.94
N MET A 120 10.48 1.42 -20.83
CA MET A 120 10.75 1.39 -22.26
C MET A 120 10.07 2.56 -22.98
N GLU A 121 8.83 2.87 -22.66
CA GLU A 121 8.06 3.95 -23.28
C GLU A 121 8.55 5.36 -22.91
N THR A 122 9.10 5.52 -21.71
CA THR A 122 9.68 6.78 -21.22
C THR A 122 11.20 6.82 -21.34
N ASN A 123 11.80 5.86 -22.02
CA ASN A 123 13.25 5.79 -22.15
C ASN A 123 13.82 7.06 -22.83
N LYS A 124 14.89 7.63 -22.27
CA LYS A 124 15.57 8.82 -22.81
C LYS A 124 15.99 8.65 -24.27
N TRP A 125 16.39 7.45 -24.68
CA TRP A 125 16.80 7.17 -26.07
C TRP A 125 15.61 7.17 -27.04
N ASN A 126 14.40 6.91 -26.53
CA ASN A 126 13.17 6.96 -27.32
C ASN A 126 12.58 8.37 -27.37
N ARG A 127 12.76 9.16 -26.31
CA ARG A 127 12.17 10.51 -26.19
C ARG A 127 13.09 11.66 -26.59
N ILE A 128 14.40 11.44 -26.60
CA ILE A 128 15.40 12.46 -26.93
C ILE A 128 16.31 11.91 -28.05
N PRO A 129 16.05 12.28 -29.32
CA PRO A 129 16.76 11.73 -30.48
C PRO A 129 18.29 11.90 -30.49
N ASP A 130 18.81 12.85 -29.72
CA ASP A 130 20.24 13.16 -29.60
C ASP A 130 20.82 12.85 -28.21
N ALA A 131 20.11 12.07 -27.38
CA ALA A 131 20.71 11.57 -26.14
C ALA A 131 22.01 10.83 -26.48
N GLY A 132 23.10 11.13 -25.76
CA GLY A 132 24.39 10.43 -25.88
C GLY A 132 25.23 10.73 -27.12
N LYS A 133 24.83 11.70 -27.96
CA LYS A 133 25.77 12.37 -28.89
C LYS A 133 26.56 13.46 -28.17
#